data_AF-A0A529ZG21-F1
#
_entry.id   AF-A0A529ZG21-F1
#
_cell.length_a   1.000
_cell.length_b   1.000
_cell.length_c   1.000
_cell.angle_alpha   90.00
_cell.angle_beta   90.00
_cell.angle_gamma   90.00
#
_symmetry.space_group_name_H-M   'P 1'
#
loop_
_entity.id
_entity.type
_entity.pdbx_description
1 polymer ?
#
loop_
_entity_poly.entity_id
_entity_poly.type
_entity_poly.pdbx_seq_one_letter_code
_entity_poly.pdbx_strand_id
1 'polypeptide(L)' 'MPKSPQPFFWYELMTTDLDAAEAFYTAVVGWKAEPFDNAPGMPRYIVVNSAVRGVGGLMTMPEEPAKRGMPSTWLGYI' A
#
# COMPACT_ATOMS: atom_id res chain seq x y z
N MET A 1 -11.25 29.33 -4.72
CA MET A 1 -10.93 28.05 -5.40
C MET A 1 -9.45 27.75 -5.18
N PRO A 2 -9.06 26.51 -4.83
CA PRO A 2 -7.64 26.15 -4.72
C PRO A 2 -6.95 26.36 -6.08
N LYS A 3 -5.74 26.90 -6.07
CA LYS A 3 -5.03 27.38 -7.27
C LYS A 3 -4.31 26.27 -8.06
N SER A 4 -4.37 25.02 -7.62
CA SER A 4 -3.80 23.84 -8.30
C SER A 4 -4.48 22.55 -7.81
N PRO A 5 -4.44 21.44 -8.58
CA PRO A 5 -4.84 20.13 -8.07
C PRO A 5 -4.03 19.79 -6.82
N GLN A 6 -4.67 19.24 -5.78
CA GLN A 6 -3.98 18.69 -4.62
C GLN A 6 -3.18 17.46 -5.11
N PRO A 7 -1.84 17.45 -5.05
CA PRO A 7 -1.02 16.39 -5.65
C PRO A 7 -0.82 15.20 -4.70
N PHE A 8 -1.57 15.14 -3.59
CA PHE A 8 -1.51 14.03 -2.66
C PHE A 8 -2.52 12.98 -3.09
N PHE A 9 -2.05 12.02 -3.87
CA PHE A 9 -2.74 10.76 -4.13
C PHE A 9 -2.03 9.68 -3.30
N TRP A 10 -2.78 8.71 -2.80
CA TRP A 10 -2.22 7.54 -2.14
C TRP A 10 -2.68 6.29 -2.88
N TYR A 11 -1.75 5.39 -3.19
CA TYR A 11 -2.08 4.09 -3.77
C TYR A 11 -1.97 3.01 -2.71
N GLU A 12 -3.00 2.20 -2.55
CA GLU A 12 -3.07 1.11 -1.60
C GLU A 12 -3.11 -0.22 -2.34
N LEU A 13 -2.14 -1.10 -2.11
CA LEU A 13 -2.21 -2.48 -2.56
C LEU A 13 -2.88 -3.32 -1.48
N MET A 14 -4.03 -3.89 -1.81
CA MET A 14 -4.60 -4.99 -1.05
C MET A 14 -4.18 -6.30 -1.69
N THR A 15 -3.49 -7.16 -0.94
CA THR A 15 -3.00 -8.44 -1.44
C THR A 15 -3.25 -9.58 -0.47
N THR A 16 -3.35 -10.80 -0.98
CA THR A 16 -3.43 -12.02 -0.18
C THR A 16 -2.07 -12.46 0.37
N ASP A 17 -0.97 -11.91 -0.14
CA ASP A 17 0.41 -12.23 0.28
C ASP A 17 1.24 -10.95 0.39
N LEU A 18 1.24 -10.38 1.60
CA LEU A 18 1.92 -9.10 1.88
C LEU A 18 3.44 -9.22 1.78
N ASP A 19 4.02 -10.35 2.19
CA ASP A 19 5.47 -10.57 2.15
C ASP A 19 5.96 -10.73 0.71
N ALA A 20 5.23 -11.48 -0.13
CA ALA A 20 5.56 -11.59 -1.55
C ALA A 20 5.45 -10.24 -2.27
N ALA A 21 4.44 -9.43 -1.94
CA ALA A 21 4.31 -8.08 -2.51
C ALA A 21 5.46 -7.17 -2.10
N GLU A 22 5.82 -7.13 -0.80
CA GLU A 22 6.97 -6.37 -0.30
C GLU A 22 8.25 -6.78 -1.03
N ALA A 23 8.56 -8.08 -1.10
CA ALA A 23 9.73 -8.60 -1.78
C ALA A 23 9.75 -8.27 -3.29
N PHE A 24 8.60 -8.38 -3.95
CA PHE A 24 8.49 -8.08 -5.37
C PHE A 24 8.73 -6.60 -5.68
N TYR A 25 8.05 -5.68 -4.99
CA TYR A 25 8.16 -4.24 -5.29
C TYR A 25 9.50 -3.65 -4.85
N THR A 26 10.11 -4.19 -3.79
CA THR A 26 11.48 -3.83 -3.40
C THR A 26 12.50 -4.31 -4.44
N ALA A 27 12.36 -5.53 -4.97
CA ALA A 27 13.31 -6.08 -5.94
C ALA A 27 13.14 -5.54 -7.37
N VAL A 28 11.90 -5.38 -7.84
CA VAL A 28 11.61 -5.03 -9.24
C VAL A 28 11.54 -3.53 -9.45
N VAL A 29 10.87 -2.80 -8.55
CA VAL A 29 10.70 -1.34 -8.67
C VAL A 29 11.79 -0.59 -7.90
N GLY A 30 12.39 -1.19 -6.88
CA GLY A 30 13.39 -0.54 -6.03
C GLY A 30 12.77 0.38 -4.98
N TRP A 31 11.48 0.23 -4.68
CA TRP A 31 10.86 0.98 -3.58
C TRP A 31 11.40 0.51 -2.23
N LYS A 32 11.52 1.45 -1.29
CA LYS A 32 11.85 1.12 0.10
C LYS A 32 10.57 0.83 0.87
N ALA A 33 10.48 -0.36 1.45
CA ALA A 33 9.38 -0.76 2.32
C ALA A 33 9.74 -0.45 3.79
N GLU A 34 8.83 0.23 4.49
CA GLU A 34 8.99 0.56 5.90
C GLU A 34 7.70 0.20 6.65
N PRO A 35 7.79 -0.56 7.76
CA PRO A 35 6.62 -0.84 8.61
C PRO A 35 6.01 0.45 9.15
N PHE A 36 4.68 0.53 9.15
CA PHE A 36 3.95 1.60 9.79
C PHE A 36 3.42 1.16 11.16
N ASP A 37 4.27 1.26 12.17
CA ASP A 37 3.99 0.72 13.52
C ASP A 37 3.22 1.69 14.44
N ASN A 38 2.78 2.83 13.91
CA ASN A 38 2.24 3.95 14.72
C ASN A 38 0.72 3.86 15.00
N ALA A 39 0.07 2.74 14.69
CA ALA A 39 -1.40 2.60 14.84
C ALA A 39 -1.79 1.35 15.63
N PRO A 40 -2.04 1.46 16.94
CA PRO A 40 -2.49 0.34 17.77
C PRO A 40 -3.79 -0.28 17.25
N GLY A 41 -3.81 -1.60 17.09
CA GLY A 41 -4.98 -2.35 16.63
C GLY A 41 -5.19 -2.40 15.12
N MET A 42 -4.29 -1.80 14.33
CA MET A 42 -4.30 -1.97 12.88
C MET A 42 -3.52 -3.23 12.46
N PRO A 43 -4.01 -3.99 11.46
CA PRO A 43 -3.21 -5.02 10.82
C PRO A 43 -1.89 -4.46 10.28
N ARG A 44 -0.90 -5.33 10.08
CA ARG A 44 0.41 -4.96 9.52
C ARG A 44 0.21 -4.15 8.24
N TYR A 45 0.86 -3.00 8.21
CA TYR A 45 0.82 -2.04 7.12
C TYR A 45 2.24 -1.62 6.75
N ILE A 46 2.53 -1.56 5.46
CA ILE A 46 3.84 -1.18 4.94
C ILE A 46 3.68 0.06 4.10
N VAL A 47 4.46 1.09 4.39
CA VAL A 47 4.61 2.24 3.50
C VAL A 47 5.72 1.93 2.50
N VAL A 48 5.41 2.10 1.21
CA VAL A 48 6.40 2.06 0.13
C VAL A 48 6.82 3.46 -0.27
N ASN A 49 8.13 3.68 -0.29
CA ASN A 49 8.75 4.97 -0.57
C ASN A 49 9.45 4.95 -1.93
N SER A 50 9.17 5.97 -2.74
CA SER A 50 9.99 6.34 -3.89
C SER A 50 11.00 7.41 -3.43
N ALA A 51 12.28 7.05 -3.43
CA ALA A 51 13.37 7.86 -2.88
C ALA A 51 13.13 8.28 -1.41
N VAL A 52 12.58 9.47 -1.18
CA VAL A 52 12.33 10.06 0.15
C VAL A 52 10.84 10.32 0.42
N ARG A 53 9.95 9.94 -0.49
CA ARG A 53 8.52 10.21 -0.39
C ARG A 53 7.74 8.91 -0.37
N GLY A 54 6.87 8.75 0.62
CA GLY A 54 5.84 7.72 0.64
C GLY A 54 4.91 7.89 -0.55
N VAL A 55 4.76 6.84 -1.36
CA VAL A 55 3.93 6.84 -2.58
C VAL A 55 2.75 5.89 -2.49
N GLY A 56 2.74 5.00 -1.50
CA GLY A 56 1.64 4.07 -1.29
C GLY A 56 1.81 3.19 -0.08
N GLY A 57 0.78 2.37 0.13
CA GLY A 57 0.66 1.38 1.17
C GLY A 57 0.53 -0.03 0.61
N LEU A 58 1.03 -1.01 1.35
CA LEU A 58 0.72 -2.42 1.16
C LEU A 58 0.04 -2.93 2.42
N MET A 59 -1.05 -3.67 2.23
CA MET A 59 -1.77 -4.31 3.31
C MET A 59 -2.28 -5.69 2.91
N THR A 60 -2.45 -6.55 3.92
CA THR A 60 -3.19 -7.80 3.73
C THR A 60 -4.65 -7.48 3.43
N MET A 61 -5.18 -8.08 2.37
CA MET A 61 -6.57 -7.97 1.97
C MET A 61 -7.48 -8.44 3.12
N PRO A 62 -8.56 -7.72 3.45
CA PRO A 62 -9.53 -8.18 4.43
C PRO A 62 -10.13 -9.55 4.04
N GLU A 63 -10.47 -10.35 5.04
CA GLU A 63 -10.88 -11.75 4.85
C GLU A 63 -12.13 -11.90 3.97
N GLU A 64 -13.11 -11.02 4.14
CA GLU A 64 -14.38 -11.07 3.40
C GLU A 64 -14.21 -10.91 1.87
N PRO A 65 -13.52 -9.86 1.36
CA PRO A 65 -13.14 -9.78 -0.04
C PRO A 65 -12.31 -10.96 -0.54
N ALA A 66 -11.33 -11.42 0.27
CA ALA A 66 -10.47 -12.54 -0.12
C ALA A 66 -11.27 -13.84 -0.29
N LYS A 67 -12.20 -14.14 0.62
CA LYS A 67 -13.13 -15.29 0.52
C LYS A 67 -14.03 -15.25 -0.72
N ARG A 68 -14.34 -14.05 -1.22
CA ARG A 68 -15.11 -13.85 -2.45
C ARG A 68 -14.25 -13.97 -3.70
N GLY A 69 -12.97 -14.32 -3.57
CA GLY A 69 -12.04 -14.50 -4.69
C GLY A 69 -11.62 -13.17 -5.33
N MET A 70 -11.69 -12.06 -4.59
CA MET A 70 -11.19 -10.79 -5.10
C MET A 70 -9.68 -10.88 -5.35
N PRO A 71 -9.20 -10.57 -6.56
CA PRO A 71 -7.77 -10.60 -6.85
C PRO A 71 -7.06 -9.46 -6.13
N SER A 72 -5.75 -9.63 -5.88
CA SER A 72 -4.90 -8.55 -5.39
C SER A 72 -5.04 -7.32 -6.32
N THR A 73 -5.24 -6.14 -5.74
CA THR A 73 -5.53 -4.94 -6.54
C THR A 73 -4.98 -3.68 -5.90
N TRP A 74 -4.64 -2.71 -6.76
CA TRP A 74 -4.32 -1.35 -6.36
C TRP A 74 -5.59 -0.51 -6.30
N LEU A 75 -5.77 0.21 -5.20
CA LEU A 75 -6.80 1.22 -4.99
C LEU A 75 -6.15 2.61 -4.94
N GLY A 76 -6.81 3.61 -5.48
CA GLY A 76 -6.41 5.01 -5.34
C GLY A 76 -7.30 5.73 -4.35
N TYR A 77 -6.68 6.46 -3.40
CA TYR A 77 -7.37 7.41 -2.54
C TYR A 77 -7.11 8.83 -3.03
N ILE A 78 -8.20 9.62 -3.09
CA ILE A 78 -8.23 11.04 -3.50
C ILE A 78 -8.57 11.95 -2.32
#